data_AF-A0A661YTV8-F1
#
_entry.id   AF-A0A661YTV8-F1
#
_cell.length_a   1.000
_cell.length_b   1.000
_cell.length_c   1.000
_cell.angle_alpha   90.00
_cell.angle_beta   90.00
_cell.angle_gamma   90.00
#
_symmetry.space_group_name_H-M   'P 1'
#
loop_
_entity.id
_entity.type
_entity.pdbx_description
1 polymer ?
#
loop_
_entity_poly.entity_id
_entity_poly.type
_entity_poly.pdbx_seq_one_letter_code
_entity_poly.pdbx_strand_id
1 'polypeptide(L)' 'MKALRNFIDKIKPQFEKGGKFAKLQSTFEAFETFLYVPNRVTSLGSHIRDANDTKRTMIIVVLAMVP' A
#
# COMPACT_ATOMS: atom_id res chain seq x y z
N MET A 1 16.67 10.96 2.45
CA MET A 1 15.89 11.96 1.70
C MET A 1 14.40 11.57 1.74
N LYS A 2 13.59 12.25 2.56
CA LYS A 2 12.17 11.90 2.84
C LYS A 2 11.17 12.86 2.19
N ALA A 3 11.57 13.69 1.23
CA ALA A 3 10.71 14.74 0.67
C ALA A 3 9.40 14.18 0.07
N LEU A 4 9.51 13.11 -0.73
CA LEU A 4 8.36 12.46 -1.36
C LEU A 4 7.43 11.79 -0.33
N ARG A 5 8.00 11.08 0.66
CA ARG A 5 7.23 10.42 1.73
C ARG A 5 6.52 11.45 2.63
N ASN A 6 7.20 12.54 2.99
CA ASN A 6 6.62 13.62 3.79
C ASN A 6 5.48 14.35 3.03
N PHE A 7 5.56 14.44 1.71
CA PHE A 7 4.50 15.02 0.89
C PHE A 7 3.27 14.12 0.85
N ILE A 8 3.46 12.81 0.66
CA ILE A 8 2.39 11.81 0.68
C ILE A 8 1.74 11.75 2.06
N ASP A 9 2.52 11.77 3.14
CA ASP A 9 2.00 11.74 4.52
C ASP A 9 1.22 13.02 4.89
N LYS A 10 1.48 14.18 4.25
CA LYS A 10 0.66 15.40 4.40
C LYS A 10 -0.70 15.32 3.69
N ILE A 11 -0.77 14.56 2.59
CA ILE A 11 -1.97 14.46 1.75
C ILE A 11 -2.89 13.33 2.23
N LYS A 12 -2.33 12.26 2.80
CA LYS A 12 -3.05 11.13 3.41
C LYS A 12 -4.31 11.46 4.21
N PRO A 13 -4.31 12.45 5.13
CA PRO A 13 -5.47 12.72 5.98
C PRO A 13 -6.72 13.12 5.19
N GLN A 14 -6.55 13.62 3.96
CA GLN A 14 -7.67 14.00 3.08
C GLN A 14 -8.35 12.79 2.43
N PHE A 15 -7.67 11.64 2.40
CA PHE A 15 -8.12 10.38 1.82
C PHE A 15 -8.51 9.34 2.87
N GLU A 16 -8.26 9.57 4.16
CA GLU A 16 -8.70 8.67 5.24
C GLU A 16 -10.19 8.85 5.60
N LYS A 17 -10.75 7.92 6.39
CA LYS A 17 -12.16 7.92 6.82
C LYS A 17 -12.52 9.21 7.56
N GLY A 18 -13.12 10.16 6.84
CA GLY A 18 -13.50 11.49 7.35
C GLY A 18 -13.02 12.66 6.47
N GLY A 19 -12.12 12.42 5.51
CA GLY A 19 -11.64 13.41 4.55
C GLY A 19 -12.55 13.58 3.33
N LYS A 20 -12.45 14.72 2.63
CA LYS A 20 -13.21 15.04 1.41
C LYS A 20 -13.09 13.98 0.31
N PHE A 21 -11.98 13.24 0.26
CA PHE A 21 -11.68 12.24 -0.75
C PHE A 21 -11.69 10.80 -0.21
N ALA A 22 -12.40 10.53 0.90
CA ALA A 22 -12.50 9.19 1.49
C ALA A 22 -13.00 8.11 0.50
N LYS A 23 -13.74 8.48 -0.56
CA LYS A 23 -14.12 7.55 -1.64
C LYS A 23 -12.94 7.06 -2.49
N LEU A 24 -11.87 7.85 -2.60
CA LEU A 24 -10.66 7.54 -3.37
C LEU A 24 -9.54 6.94 -2.49
N GLN A 25 -9.86 6.59 -1.24
CA GLN A 25 -8.92 6.00 -0.30
C GLN A 25 -8.24 4.75 -0.87
N SER A 26 -9.02 3.86 -1.50
CA SER A 26 -8.53 2.60 -2.05
C SER A 26 -7.50 2.80 -3.15
N THR A 27 -7.72 3.75 -4.05
CA THR A 27 -6.81 4.06 -5.15
C THR A 27 -5.52 4.71 -4.64
N PHE A 28 -5.63 5.61 -3.66
CA PHE A 28 -4.48 6.24 -3.03
C PHE A 28 -3.63 5.24 -2.24
N GLU A 29 -4.26 4.34 -1.49
CA GLU A 29 -3.59 3.27 -0.75
C GLU A 29 -2.91 2.27 -1.70
N ALA A 30 -3.55 1.92 -2.82
CA ALA A 30 -2.95 1.08 -3.85
C ALA A 30 -1.68 1.72 -4.43
N PHE A 31 -1.72 3.02 -4.73
CA PHE A 31 -0.56 3.76 -5.23
C PHE A 31 0.57 3.86 -4.20
N GLU A 32 0.24 4.12 -2.93
CA GLU A 32 1.24 4.14 -1.86
C GLU A 32 1.88 2.76 -1.65
N THR A 33 1.07 1.70 -1.64
CA THR A 33 1.57 0.33 -1.42
C THR A 33 2.37 -0.19 -2.62
N PHE A 34 2.12 0.35 -3.82
CA PHE A 34 2.94 0.07 -5.00
C PHE A 34 4.35 0.67 -4.88
N LEU A 35 4.46 1.92 -4.41
CA LEU A 35 5.74 2.63 -4.30
C LEU A 35 6.50 2.37 -3.00
N TYR A 36 5.79 2.05 -1.91
CA TYR A 36 6.35 1.91 -0.58
C TYR A 36 5.89 0.62 0.11
N VAL A 37 6.77 0.08 0.94
CA VAL A 37 6.42 -1.03 1.84
C VAL A 37 5.43 -0.51 2.89
N PRO A 38 4.32 -1.24 3.15
CA PRO A 38 3.37 -0.85 4.17
C PRO A 38 4.02 -0.88 5.57
N ASN A 39 3.73 0.14 6.38
CA ASN A 39 4.22 0.22 7.77
C ASN A 39 3.55 -0.79 8.71
N ARG A 40 2.44 -1.41 8.28
CA ARG A 40 1.71 -2.42 9.05
C ARG A 40 2.06 -3.80 8.53
N VAL A 41 2.87 -4.52 9.30
CA VAL A 41 3.15 -5.94 9.09
C VAL A 41 2.31 -6.79 10.03
N THR A 42 2.00 -8.02 9.61
CA THR A 42 1.31 -8.98 10.46
C THR A 42 2.20 -9.32 11.66
N SER A 43 1.73 -9.00 12.88
CA SER A 43 2.48 -9.26 14.12
C SER A 43 2.09 -10.59 14.79
N LEU A 44 0.85 -11.05 14.64
CA LEU A 44 0.31 -12.23 15.33
C LEU A 44 -0.56 -13.07 14.37
N GLY A 45 -0.60 -14.40 14.58
CA GLY A 45 -1.56 -15.29 13.91
C GLY A 45 -1.18 -15.82 12.51
N SER A 46 0.07 -15.68 12.06
CA SER A 46 0.53 -16.22 10.77
C SER A 46 1.07 -17.66 10.92
N HIS A 47 0.58 -18.60 10.11
CA HIS A 47 1.06 -19.99 10.09
C HIS A 47 2.49 -20.11 9.53
N ILE A 48 2.83 -19.33 8.51
CA ILE A 48 4.17 -19.24 7.91
C ILE A 48 4.51 -17.75 7.74
N ARG A 49 5.73 -17.36 8.09
CA ARG A 49 6.27 -16.01 7.91
C ARG A 49 7.37 -16.05 6.87
N ASP A 50 7.09 -15.50 5.70
CA ASP A 50 8.07 -15.31 4.64
C ASP A 50 8.36 -13.81 4.48
N ALA A 51 9.55 -13.47 4.00
CA ALA A 51 9.92 -12.12 3.59
C ALA A 51 9.20 -11.69 2.31
N ASN A 52 8.62 -12.63 1.57
CA ASN A 52 7.88 -12.34 0.36
C ASN A 52 6.48 -11.77 0.68
N ASP A 53 6.24 -10.51 0.28
CA ASP A 53 4.95 -9.85 0.44
C ASP A 53 3.94 -10.43 -0.57
N THR A 54 2.87 -11.04 -0.05
CA THR A 54 1.85 -11.71 -0.86
C THR A 54 1.17 -10.75 -1.84
N LYS A 55 0.95 -9.49 -1.44
CA LYS A 55 0.31 -8.48 -2.31
C LYS A 55 1.22 -8.14 -3.48
N ARG A 56 2.52 -7.97 -3.26
CA ARG A 56 3.52 -7.74 -4.32
C ARG A 56 3.61 -8.92 -5.29
N THR A 57 3.61 -10.15 -4.77
CA THR A 57 3.67 -11.34 -5.61
C THR A 57 2.45 -11.44 -6.53
N MET A 58 1.26 -11.15 -6.01
CA MET A 58 0.03 -11.12 -6.81
C MET A 58 0.06 -10.07 -7.93
N ILE A 59 0.65 -8.89 -7.69
CA ILE A 59 0.82 -7.87 -8.73
C ILE A 59 1.71 -8.38 -9.87
N ILE A 60 2.84 -9.03 -9.53
CA ILE A 60 3.77 -9.59 -10.52
C ILE A 60 3.08 -10.68 -11.36
N VAL A 61 2.30 -11.56 -10.72
CA VAL A 61 1.54 -12.60 -11.42
C VAL A 61 0.55 -11.98 -12.41
N VAL A 62 -0.23 -10.97 -11.99
CA VAL A 62 -1.18 -10.29 -12.90
C VAL A 62 -0.46 -9.63 -14.07
N LEU A 63 0.68 -8.97 -13.84
CA LEU A 63 1.49 -8.37 -14.91
C LEU A 63 2.01 -9.44 -15.88
N ALA A 64 2.41 -10.61 -15.38
CA ALA A 64 2.89 -11.72 -16.21
C ALA A 64 1.77 -12.40 -17.02
N MET A 65 0.51 -12.20 -16.66
CA MET A 65 -0.66 -12.70 -17.41
C MET A 65 -1.10 -11.76 -18.55
N VAL A 66 -0.59 -10.53 -18.60
CA VAL A 66 -0.81 -9.62 -19.74
C VAL A 66 0.13 -10.05 -20.87
N PRO A 67 -0.39 -10.35 -22.08
CA PRO A 67 0.42 -10.86 -23.19
C PRO A 67 1.42 -9.84 -23.73
#